data_AF-A0A7X8CHJ7-F1
#
_entry.id   AF-A0A7X8CHJ7-F1
#
_cell.length_a   1.000
_cell.length_b   1.000
_cell.length_c   1.000
_cell.angle_alpha   90.00
_cell.angle_beta   90.00
_cell.angle_gamma   90.00
#
_symmetry.space_group_name_H-M   'P 1'
#
loop_
_entity.id
_entity.type
_entity.pdbx_description
1 polymer ?
#
loop_
_entity_poly.entity_id
_entity_poly.type
_entity_poly.pdbx_seq_one_letter_code
_entity_poly.pdbx_strand_id
1 'polypeptide(L)'
;MKYDVILTSNEEAISAATVCGINENEAVLLIIANFMYWIKKKAGNFINSLEYLALEFEDLYNEGLRSITHAIETFDVCKGCFTSYVQIVIHRQMWGLIKKARSAGRKIHTNALSLDAQLYKENDRFFISDSIGELDPYQSSETLPNSMIDHVGDLVSVRLDEDEICVIKLKIAGFNYGEIAEKLGCSRRQVFAVIKSIKSKYGW
;
A
#
# COMPACT_ATOMS: atom_id res chain seq x y z
N MET A 1 -19.25 19.51 40.17
CA MET A 1 -20.27 18.48 40.47
C MET A 1 -19.52 17.17 40.70
N LYS A 2 -19.37 16.74 41.96
CA LYS A 2 -18.78 15.43 42.27
C LYS A 2 -19.87 14.40 41.96
N TYR A 3 -19.66 13.57 40.94
CA TYR A 3 -20.46 12.37 40.78
C TYR A 3 -20.06 11.45 41.92
N ASP A 4 -20.91 11.35 42.95
CA ASP A 4 -20.83 10.24 43.89
C ASP A 4 -21.10 8.98 43.09
N VAL A 5 -20.03 8.28 42.70
CA VAL A 5 -20.11 7.01 41.99
C VAL A 5 -20.70 6.02 42.98
N ILE A 6 -22.01 5.81 42.87
CA ILE A 6 -22.69 4.71 43.56
C ILE A 6 -21.96 3.45 43.11
N LEU A 7 -21.23 2.82 44.04
CA LEU A 7 -20.59 1.52 43.87
C LEU A 7 -21.67 0.43 43.77
N THR A 8 -22.43 0.45 42.69
CA THR A 8 -23.30 -0.66 42.30
C THR A 8 -22.46 -1.71 41.59
N SER A 9 -22.70 -2.98 41.91
CA SER A 9 -22.04 -4.09 41.20
C SER A 9 -22.38 -4.01 39.71
N ASN A 10 -21.46 -4.39 38.83
CA ASN A 10 -21.76 -4.43 37.39
C ASN A 10 -22.97 -5.33 37.08
N GLU A 11 -23.23 -6.35 37.89
CA GLU A 11 -24.41 -7.22 37.75
C GLU A 11 -25.70 -6.50 38.16
N GLU A 12 -25.64 -5.63 39.16
CA GLU A 12 -26.76 -4.75 39.54
C GLU A 12 -27.01 -3.69 38.47
N ALA A 13 -25.95 -3.13 37.88
CA ALA A 13 -26.06 -2.16 36.78
C ALA A 13 -26.73 -2.77 35.53
N ILE A 14 -26.37 -4.00 35.17
CA ILE A 14 -27.02 -4.74 34.07
C ILE A 14 -28.48 -5.02 34.41
N SER A 15 -28.74 -5.52 35.63
CA SER A 15 -30.10 -5.84 36.07
C SER A 15 -30.99 -4.59 36.09
N ALA A 16 -30.47 -3.46 36.58
CA ALA A 16 -31.14 -2.17 36.62
C ALA A 16 -31.44 -1.61 35.22
N ALA A 17 -30.52 -1.77 34.27
CA ALA A 17 -30.74 -1.41 32.86
C ALA A 17 -31.88 -2.25 32.24
N THR A 18 -31.91 -3.57 32.50
CA THR A 18 -32.97 -4.45 31.97
C THR A 18 -34.34 -4.28 32.64
N VAL A 19 -34.38 -3.92 33.94
CA VAL A 19 -35.62 -3.95 34.74
C VAL A 19 -36.27 -2.57 34.87
N CYS A 20 -35.49 -1.49 34.99
CA CYS A 20 -36.04 -0.20 35.45
C CYS A 20 -36.22 0.86 34.37
N GLY A 21 -35.78 0.64 33.12
CA GLY A 21 -35.78 1.71 32.12
C GLY A 21 -34.95 2.93 32.57
N ILE A 22 -34.04 2.75 33.54
CA ILE A 22 -32.99 3.71 33.85
C ILE A 22 -32.22 3.88 32.56
N ASN A 23 -32.16 5.12 32.08
CA ASN A 23 -31.64 5.50 30.77
C ASN A 23 -30.42 4.63 30.46
N GLU A 24 -30.50 3.72 29.49
CA GLU A 24 -29.49 2.66 29.22
C GLU A 24 -28.07 3.23 29.24
N ASN A 25 -27.95 4.49 28.82
CA ASN A 25 -26.76 5.32 28.85
C ASN A 25 -26.08 5.43 30.23
N GLU A 26 -26.79 5.64 31.33
CA GLU A 26 -26.19 5.79 32.67
C GLU A 26 -25.58 4.48 33.17
N ALA A 27 -26.28 3.36 32.97
CA ALA A 27 -25.78 2.04 33.33
C ALA A 27 -24.53 1.68 32.50
N VAL A 28 -24.55 1.96 31.20
CA VAL A 28 -23.39 1.78 30.31
C VAL A 28 -22.21 2.63 30.77
N LEU A 29 -22.43 3.91 31.11
CA LEU A 29 -21.38 4.80 31.60
C LEU A 29 -20.76 4.31 32.91
N LEU A 30 -21.56 3.77 33.82
CA LEU A 30 -21.09 3.21 35.09
C LEU A 30 -20.22 1.97 34.86
N ILE A 31 -20.67 1.06 33.99
CA ILE A 31 -19.88 -0.12 33.60
C ILE A 31 -18.55 0.33 32.95
N ILE A 32 -18.59 1.31 32.04
CA ILE A 32 -17.38 1.86 31.42
C ILE A 32 -16.42 2.36 32.50
N ALA A 33 -16.89 3.21 33.41
CA ALA A 33 -16.08 3.75 34.49
C ALA A 33 -15.39 2.66 35.32
N ASN A 34 -16.10 1.57 35.64
CA ASN A 34 -15.57 0.44 36.39
C ASN A 34 -14.43 -0.30 35.67
N PHE A 35 -14.43 -0.33 34.33
CA PHE A 35 -13.39 -1.00 33.55
C PHE A 35 -12.28 -0.07 33.04
N MET A 36 -12.44 1.25 33.08
CA MET A 36 -11.47 2.22 32.54
C MET A 36 -10.04 1.97 33.03
N TYR A 37 -9.84 1.81 34.35
CA TYR A 37 -8.51 1.57 34.91
C TYR A 37 -7.89 0.27 34.38
N TRP A 38 -8.68 -0.80 34.29
CA TRP A 38 -8.23 -2.08 33.79
C TRP A 38 -7.87 -2.01 32.31
N ILE A 39 -8.68 -1.32 31.50
CA ILE A 39 -8.42 -1.08 30.07
C ILE A 39 -7.11 -0.31 29.90
N LYS A 40 -6.93 0.80 30.63
CA LYS A 40 -5.68 1.58 30.59
C LYS A 40 -4.46 0.72 30.91
N LYS A 41 -4.53 -0.05 32.00
CA LYS A 41 -3.46 -0.96 32.39
C LYS A 41 -3.17 -2.00 31.32
N LYS A 42 -4.20 -2.59 30.71
CA LYS A 42 -4.06 -3.62 29.68
C LYS A 42 -3.49 -3.06 28.38
N ALA A 43 -3.94 -1.88 27.94
CA ALA A 43 -3.43 -1.16 26.78
C ALA A 43 -1.94 -0.81 26.96
N GLY A 44 -1.57 -0.25 28.13
CA GLY A 44 -0.17 0.08 28.43
C GLY A 44 0.75 -1.14 28.40
N ASN A 45 0.31 -2.28 28.96
CA ASN A 45 1.06 -3.53 28.90
C ASN A 45 1.28 -4.00 27.45
N PHE A 46 0.28 -3.85 26.58
CA PHE A 46 0.42 -4.21 25.18
C PHE A 46 1.41 -3.30 24.45
N ILE A 47 1.27 -1.98 24.57
CA ILE A 47 2.19 -1.01 23.94
C ILE A 47 3.64 -1.26 24.34
N ASN A 48 3.91 -1.40 25.63
CA ASN A 48 5.27 -1.66 26.13
C ASN A 48 5.87 -2.96 25.57
N SER A 49 5.05 -3.94 25.22
CA SER A 49 5.49 -5.20 24.63
C SER A 49 5.57 -5.18 23.09
N LEU A 50 5.09 -4.11 22.45
CA LEU A 50 4.77 -4.06 21.02
C LEU A 50 5.20 -2.75 20.35
N GLU A 51 6.24 -2.10 20.86
CA GLU A 51 6.72 -0.78 20.41
C GLU A 51 7.05 -0.70 18.91
N TYR A 52 7.38 -1.83 18.27
CA TYR A 52 7.67 -1.91 16.83
C TYR A 52 6.42 -1.86 15.93
N LEU A 53 5.21 -1.89 16.51
CA LEU A 53 3.97 -1.70 15.78
C LEU A 53 3.60 -0.22 15.83
N ALA A 54 3.28 0.36 14.67
CA ALA A 54 2.69 1.70 14.56
C ALA A 54 1.25 1.69 15.07
N LEU A 55 1.07 1.36 16.35
CA LEU A 55 -0.18 1.29 17.08
C LEU A 55 -0.02 2.13 18.33
N GLU A 56 -0.91 3.08 18.54
CA GLU A 56 -0.83 4.01 19.65
C GLU A 56 -1.58 3.46 20.87
N PHE A 57 -1.23 3.99 22.05
CA PHE A 57 -1.95 3.67 23.27
C PHE A 57 -3.45 3.94 23.14
N GLU A 58 -3.81 5.06 22.51
CA GLU A 58 -5.20 5.46 22.34
C GLU A 58 -5.96 4.52 21.41
N ASP A 59 -5.32 3.90 20.41
CA ASP A 59 -5.95 2.91 19.55
C ASP A 59 -6.45 1.71 20.38
N LEU A 60 -5.59 1.19 21.25
CA LEU A 60 -5.92 0.06 22.12
C LEU A 60 -6.93 0.45 23.20
N TYR A 61 -6.75 1.62 23.81
CA TYR A 61 -7.64 2.12 24.85
C TYR A 61 -9.07 2.27 24.30
N ASN A 62 -9.23 2.91 23.14
CA ASN A 62 -10.53 3.11 22.50
C ASN A 62 -11.16 1.78 22.02
N GLU A 63 -10.37 0.85 21.49
CA GLU A 63 -10.87 -0.49 21.15
C GLU A 63 -11.39 -1.23 22.39
N GLY A 64 -10.71 -1.08 23.52
CA GLY A 64 -11.16 -1.61 24.80
C GLY A 64 -12.48 -1.01 25.27
N LEU A 65 -12.63 0.32 25.18
CA LEU A 65 -13.88 0.99 25.53
C LEU A 65 -15.04 0.51 24.64
N ARG A 66 -14.84 0.45 23.32
CA ARG A 66 -15.85 0.00 22.36
C ARG A 66 -16.29 -1.44 22.62
N SER A 67 -15.37 -2.28 23.09
CA SER A 67 -15.67 -3.69 23.38
C SER A 67 -16.65 -3.91 24.55
N ILE A 68 -16.80 -2.92 25.44
CA ILE A 68 -17.74 -3.00 26.57
C ILE A 68 -19.18 -3.06 26.07
N THR A 69 -19.57 -2.20 25.13
CA THR A 69 -20.92 -2.22 24.54
C THR A 69 -21.24 -3.58 23.93
N HIS A 70 -20.29 -4.13 23.18
CA HIS A 70 -20.43 -5.48 22.62
C HIS A 70 -20.56 -6.55 23.70
N ALA A 71 -19.79 -6.45 24.79
CA ALA A 71 -19.87 -7.38 25.90
C ALA A 71 -21.21 -7.30 26.64
N ILE A 72 -21.80 -6.11 26.78
CA ILE A 72 -23.13 -5.91 27.37
C ILE A 72 -24.20 -6.61 26.51
N GLU A 73 -24.17 -6.40 25.18
CA GLU A 73 -25.14 -6.97 24.24
C GLU A 73 -25.10 -8.50 24.13
N THR A 74 -23.93 -9.09 24.34
CA THR A 74 -23.69 -10.53 24.07
C THR A 74 -23.50 -11.37 25.33
N PHE A 75 -23.58 -10.75 26.51
CA PHE A 75 -23.42 -11.45 27.77
C PHE A 75 -24.59 -12.41 28.04
N ASP A 76 -24.24 -13.57 28.58
CA ASP A 76 -25.19 -14.60 28.99
C ASP A 76 -24.96 -14.91 30.47
N VAL A 77 -25.92 -14.52 31.30
CA VAL A 77 -25.89 -14.66 32.76
C VAL A 77 -25.73 -16.13 33.18
N CYS A 78 -26.20 -17.08 32.37
CA CYS A 78 -26.08 -18.50 32.68
C CYS A 78 -24.66 -19.06 32.45
N LYS A 79 -23.78 -18.32 31.78
CA LYS A 79 -22.43 -18.78 31.41
C LYS A 79 -21.31 -18.31 32.34
N GLY A 80 -21.61 -17.47 33.33
CA GLY A 80 -20.65 -17.03 34.36
C GLY A 80 -20.78 -15.56 34.76
N CYS A 81 -19.76 -15.04 35.45
CA CYS A 81 -19.75 -13.65 35.91
C CYS A 81 -19.44 -12.67 34.77
N PHE A 82 -20.20 -11.57 34.71
CA PHE A 82 -20.03 -10.52 33.72
C PHE A 82 -18.61 -9.94 33.71
N THR A 83 -18.01 -9.74 34.89
CA THR A 83 -16.69 -9.09 34.98
C THR A 83 -15.60 -9.89 34.29
N SER A 84 -15.60 -11.21 34.46
CA SER A 84 -14.67 -12.11 33.79
C SER A 84 -14.93 -12.14 32.28
N TYR A 85 -16.19 -12.14 31.86
CA TYR A 85 -16.57 -12.12 30.45
C TYR A 85 -16.07 -10.84 29.74
N VAL A 86 -16.33 -9.66 30.31
CA VAL A 86 -15.89 -8.38 29.76
C VAL A 86 -14.37 -8.33 29.60
N GLN A 87 -13.61 -8.79 30.60
CA GLN A 87 -12.15 -8.83 30.53
C GLN A 87 -11.66 -9.71 29.36
N ILE A 88 -12.31 -10.83 29.10
CA ILE A 88 -12.01 -11.71 27.97
C ILE A 88 -12.33 -11.02 26.64
N VAL A 89 -13.49 -10.35 26.54
CA VAL A 89 -13.93 -9.63 25.33
C VAL A 89 -12.97 -8.47 25.01
N ILE A 90 -12.64 -7.63 26.00
CA ILE A 90 -11.66 -6.54 25.83
C ILE A 90 -10.33 -7.08 25.35
N HIS A 91 -9.81 -8.12 26.01
CA HIS A 91 -8.53 -8.71 25.64
C HIS A 91 -8.53 -9.24 24.21
N ARG A 92 -9.61 -9.92 23.80
CA ARG A 92 -9.76 -10.46 22.44
C ARG A 92 -9.81 -9.37 21.37
N GLN A 93 -10.58 -8.30 21.60
CA GLN A 93 -10.72 -7.20 20.64
C GLN A 93 -9.40 -6.44 20.46
N MET A 94 -8.75 -6.05 21.57
CA MET A 94 -7.41 -5.45 21.54
C MET A 94 -6.40 -6.35 20.82
N TRP A 95 -6.39 -7.66 21.11
CA TRP A 95 -5.50 -8.59 20.43
C TRP A 95 -5.83 -8.75 18.95
N GLY A 96 -7.11 -8.68 18.57
CA GLY A 96 -7.56 -8.63 17.18
C GLY A 96 -7.01 -7.41 16.44
N LEU A 97 -7.01 -6.24 17.08
CA LEU A 97 -6.41 -5.02 16.55
C LEU A 97 -4.90 -5.17 16.35
N ILE A 98 -4.19 -5.74 17.34
CA ILE A 98 -2.75 -6.03 17.24
C ILE A 98 -2.45 -6.97 16.08
N LYS A 99 -3.23 -8.05 15.91
CA LYS A 99 -3.08 -8.97 14.76
C LYS A 99 -3.28 -8.25 13.43
N LYS A 100 -4.28 -7.37 13.36
CA LYS A 100 -4.56 -6.54 12.19
C LYS A 100 -3.39 -5.61 11.88
N ALA A 101 -2.79 -4.98 12.89
CA ALA A 101 -1.60 -4.13 12.76
C ALA A 101 -0.37 -4.91 12.26
N ARG A 102 -0.17 -6.15 12.73
CA ARG A 102 0.91 -7.05 12.28
C ARG A 102 0.77 -7.58 10.86
N SER A 103 -0.39 -7.43 10.23
CA SER A 103 -0.67 -8.01 8.92
C SER A 103 0.28 -7.48 7.85
N ALA A 104 0.68 -8.35 6.91
CA ALA A 104 1.65 -8.05 5.85
C ALA A 104 1.29 -6.79 5.03
N GLY A 105 0.00 -6.53 4.80
CA GLY A 105 -0.46 -5.34 4.08
C GLY A 105 -0.19 -4.01 4.80
N ARG A 106 -0.02 -4.03 6.14
CA ARG A 106 0.31 -2.85 6.93
C ARG A 106 1.81 -2.62 7.11
N LYS A 107 2.65 -3.61 6.79
CA LYS A 107 4.12 -3.49 6.90
C LYS A 107 4.68 -2.34 6.06
N ILE A 108 4.07 -2.05 4.90
CA ILE A 108 4.48 -0.92 4.07
C ILE A 108 4.31 0.38 4.84
N HIS A 109 3.16 0.60 5.48
CA HIS A 109 2.93 1.81 6.28
C HIS A 109 3.78 1.85 7.56
N THR A 110 4.02 0.71 8.21
CA THR A 110 4.83 0.65 9.43
C THR A 110 6.33 0.86 9.17
N ASN A 111 6.84 0.39 8.04
CA ASN A 111 8.26 0.49 7.69
C ASN A 111 8.54 1.56 6.62
N ALA A 112 7.53 2.32 6.20
CA ALA A 112 7.72 3.41 5.26
C ALA A 112 8.57 4.49 5.91
N LEU A 113 9.57 4.94 5.15
CA LEU A 113 10.35 6.10 5.51
C LEU A 113 9.58 7.34 5.05
N SER A 114 9.45 8.33 5.93
CA SER A 114 8.84 9.60 5.54
C SER A 114 9.69 10.27 4.46
N LEU A 115 9.07 10.77 3.40
CA LEU A 115 9.78 11.55 2.38
C LEU A 115 10.28 12.89 2.93
N ASP A 116 9.59 13.42 3.95
CA ASP A 116 9.96 14.63 4.68
C ASP A 116 10.97 14.35 5.82
N ALA A 117 11.43 13.10 5.98
CA ALA A 117 12.52 12.85 6.91
C ALA A 117 13.84 13.37 6.32
N GLN A 118 14.68 13.90 7.21
CA GLN A 118 15.96 14.49 6.83
C GLN A 118 16.91 13.43 6.27
N LEU A 119 17.54 13.73 5.14
CA LEU A 119 18.50 12.85 4.49
C LEU A 119 19.82 12.77 5.30
N TYR A 120 20.21 13.89 5.92
CA TYR A 120 21.43 13.99 6.74
C TYR A 120 21.09 14.54 8.12
N LYS A 121 21.66 13.94 9.17
CA LYS A 121 21.41 14.36 10.57
C LYS A 121 21.89 15.77 10.92
N GLU A 122 22.81 16.31 10.13
CA GLU A 122 23.46 17.61 10.38
C GLU A 122 22.95 18.72 9.46
N ASN A 123 22.00 18.42 8.56
CA ASN A 123 21.53 19.36 7.57
C ASN A 123 20.01 19.30 7.40
N ASP A 124 19.34 20.31 7.93
CA ASP A 124 17.87 20.42 7.90
C ASP A 124 17.31 20.79 6.52
N ARG A 125 18.15 21.04 5.50
CA ARG A 125 17.70 21.51 4.18
C ARG A 125 17.44 20.40 3.17
N PHE A 126 17.93 19.18 3.42
CA PHE A 126 17.80 18.08 2.47
C PHE A 126 16.91 16.99 3.05
N PHE A 127 15.81 16.73 2.35
CA PHE A 127 14.87 15.68 2.68
C PHE A 127 15.10 14.45 1.80
N ILE A 128 14.53 13.31 2.19
CA ILE A 128 14.63 12.08 1.40
C ILE A 128 13.97 12.24 0.03
N SER A 129 12.88 13.00 -0.06
CA SER A 129 12.24 13.36 -1.33
C SER A 129 13.22 13.96 -2.34
N ASP A 130 14.16 14.80 -1.89
CA ASP A 130 15.14 15.47 -2.76
C ASP A 130 16.14 14.49 -3.41
N SER A 131 16.27 13.29 -2.85
CA SER A 131 17.15 12.23 -3.38
C SER A 131 16.48 11.29 -4.38
N ILE A 132 15.15 11.36 -4.50
CA ILE A 132 14.38 10.49 -5.38
C ILE A 132 14.16 11.20 -6.71
N GLY A 133 14.92 10.78 -7.73
CA GLY A 133 14.72 11.22 -9.10
C GLY A 133 13.67 10.37 -9.83
N GLU A 134 12.98 10.98 -10.80
CA GLU A 134 12.19 10.23 -11.76
C GLU A 134 13.13 9.57 -12.78
N LEU A 135 12.95 8.27 -13.02
CA LEU A 135 13.59 7.59 -14.14
C LEU A 135 12.91 8.06 -15.42
N ASP A 136 13.42 9.13 -16.03
CA ASP A 136 13.00 9.55 -17.37
C ASP A 136 13.53 8.50 -18.38
N PRO A 137 12.66 7.72 -19.04
CA PRO A 137 13.08 6.70 -20.01
C PRO A 137 13.88 7.30 -21.17
N TYR A 138 13.73 8.60 -21.42
CA TYR A 138 14.37 9.33 -22.51
C TYR A 138 15.67 10.04 -22.09
N GLN A 139 16.02 10.07 -20.79
CA GLN A 139 17.31 10.56 -20.30
C GLN A 139 18.37 9.47 -20.15
N SER A 140 18.02 8.21 -20.43
CA SER A 140 19.05 7.18 -20.59
C SER A 140 19.99 7.62 -21.72
N SER A 141 21.30 7.59 -21.48
CA SER A 141 22.33 7.99 -22.46
C SER A 141 22.35 7.14 -23.75
N GLU A 142 21.39 6.23 -23.90
CA GLU A 142 21.25 5.27 -25.00
C GLU A 142 20.14 5.67 -25.98
N THR A 143 19.26 6.62 -25.64
CA THR A 143 18.24 7.13 -26.57
C THR A 143 18.79 8.33 -27.35
N LEU A 144 19.24 8.09 -28.58
CA LEU A 144 19.43 9.15 -29.56
C LEU A 144 18.08 9.90 -29.73
N PRO A 145 18.05 11.24 -29.63
CA PRO A 145 16.83 11.98 -29.85
C PRO A 145 16.32 11.71 -31.27
N ASN A 146 15.01 11.50 -31.43
CA ASN A 146 14.40 11.24 -32.75
C ASN A 146 14.76 12.31 -33.81
N SER A 147 15.15 13.51 -33.37
CA SER A 147 15.63 14.61 -34.23
C SER A 147 17.04 14.43 -34.80
N MET A 148 17.79 13.41 -34.40
CA MET A 148 19.09 13.06 -35.01
C MET A 148 18.99 12.00 -36.11
N ILE A 149 17.80 11.42 -36.35
CA ILE A 149 17.57 10.41 -37.37
C ILE A 149 16.69 11.02 -38.47
N ASP A 150 17.17 12.05 -39.16
CA ASP A 150 16.48 12.59 -40.33
C ASP A 150 16.70 11.71 -41.57
N HIS A 151 17.82 10.99 -41.63
CA HIS A 151 18.16 10.11 -42.74
C HIS A 151 18.57 8.72 -42.25
N VAL A 152 17.92 7.68 -42.80
CA VAL A 152 18.35 6.28 -42.62
C VAL A 152 19.83 6.12 -43.02
N GLY A 153 20.34 6.93 -43.95
CA GLY A 153 21.74 6.97 -44.31
C GLY A 153 22.70 7.31 -43.16
N ASP A 154 22.26 8.04 -42.13
CA ASP A 154 23.11 8.38 -40.97
C ASP A 154 23.21 7.21 -39.97
N LEU A 155 22.23 6.30 -40.00
CA LEU A 155 22.24 5.05 -39.24
C LEU A 155 23.14 3.97 -39.89
N VAL A 156 23.54 4.17 -41.15
CA VAL A 156 24.22 3.16 -41.96
C VAL A 156 25.58 3.70 -42.41
N SER A 157 26.67 3.10 -41.95
CA SER A 157 28.04 3.47 -42.35
C SER A 157 28.39 3.16 -43.82
N VAL A 158 27.42 2.72 -44.62
CA VAL A 158 27.59 2.27 -46.00
C VAL A 158 26.64 3.03 -46.93
N ARG A 159 27.11 3.37 -48.13
CA ARG A 159 26.24 3.96 -49.16
C ARG A 159 25.20 2.95 -49.63
N LEU A 160 23.95 3.26 -49.38
CA LEU A 160 22.78 2.52 -49.87
C LEU A 160 22.21 3.26 -51.09
N ASP A 161 21.81 2.49 -52.09
CA ASP A 161 21.11 3.03 -53.26
C ASP A 161 19.63 3.31 -52.91
N GLU A 162 18.96 4.15 -53.71
CA GLU A 162 17.56 4.57 -53.44
C GLU A 162 16.60 3.37 -53.30
N ASP A 163 16.80 2.34 -54.13
CA ASP A 163 16.03 1.09 -54.07
C ASP A 163 16.27 0.31 -52.77
N GLU A 164 17.51 0.30 -52.28
CA GLU A 164 17.87 -0.36 -51.01
C GLU A 164 17.26 0.38 -49.82
N ILE A 165 17.29 1.71 -49.84
CA ILE A 165 16.67 2.56 -48.80
C ILE A 165 15.16 2.32 -48.75
N CYS A 166 14.51 2.22 -49.90
CA CYS A 166 13.06 1.99 -49.97
C CYS A 166 12.67 0.63 -49.39
N VAL A 167 13.41 -0.43 -49.74
CA VAL A 167 13.21 -1.78 -49.19
C VAL A 167 13.45 -1.81 -47.68
N ILE A 168 14.47 -1.12 -47.17
CA ILE A 168 14.77 -1.04 -45.73
C ILE A 168 13.66 -0.31 -44.98
N LYS A 169 13.19 0.85 -45.48
CA LYS A 169 12.10 1.61 -44.86
C LYS A 169 10.83 0.77 -44.73
N LEU A 170 10.44 0.07 -45.81
CA LEU A 170 9.29 -0.83 -45.76
C LEU A 170 9.53 -2.02 -44.82
N LYS A 171 10.76 -2.52 -44.72
CA LYS A 171 11.07 -3.61 -43.79
C LYS A 171 11.01 -3.18 -42.33
N ILE A 172 11.49 -1.98 -42.00
CA ILE A 172 11.39 -1.36 -40.67
C ILE A 172 9.93 -1.09 -40.30
N ALA A 173 9.12 -0.67 -41.27
CA ALA A 173 7.67 -0.48 -41.10
C ALA A 173 6.88 -1.81 -40.92
N GLY A 174 7.55 -2.96 -40.93
CA GLY A 174 6.95 -4.26 -40.61
C GLY A 174 6.41 -5.06 -41.80
N PHE A 175 6.58 -4.59 -43.04
CA PHE A 175 6.08 -5.29 -44.22
C PHE A 175 6.85 -6.60 -44.48
N ASN A 176 6.12 -7.62 -44.96
CA ASN A 176 6.68 -8.89 -45.39
C ASN A 176 7.24 -8.81 -46.83
N TYR A 177 8.04 -9.81 -47.25
CA TYR A 177 8.68 -9.76 -48.58
C TYR A 177 7.70 -9.77 -49.77
N GLY A 178 6.50 -10.31 -49.59
CA GLY A 178 5.44 -10.28 -50.60
C GLY A 178 4.82 -8.89 -50.70
N GLU A 179 4.49 -8.28 -49.56
CA GLU A 179 3.91 -6.93 -49.49
C GLU A 179 4.87 -5.86 -50.01
N ILE A 180 6.17 -6.02 -49.75
CA ILE A 180 7.21 -5.13 -50.30
C ILE A 180 7.28 -5.29 -51.83
N ALA A 181 7.22 -6.52 -52.33
CA ALA A 181 7.27 -6.82 -53.75
C ALA A 181 6.06 -6.22 -54.49
N GLU A 182 4.87 -6.33 -53.91
CA GLU A 182 3.64 -5.72 -54.42
C GLU A 182 3.71 -4.19 -54.42
N LYS A 183 4.21 -3.57 -53.35
CA LYS A 183 4.35 -2.11 -53.24
C LYS A 183 5.38 -1.52 -54.19
N LEU A 184 6.45 -2.25 -54.50
CA LEU A 184 7.53 -1.81 -55.37
C LEU A 184 7.36 -2.29 -56.83
N GLY A 185 6.29 -3.02 -57.14
CA GLY A 185 6.06 -3.57 -58.48
C GLY A 185 7.14 -4.54 -58.94
N CYS A 186 7.79 -5.23 -58.00
CA CYS A 186 8.90 -6.15 -58.28
C CYS A 186 8.58 -7.57 -57.80
N SER A 187 9.42 -8.54 -58.15
CA SER A 187 9.26 -9.92 -57.68
C SER A 187 9.79 -10.09 -56.26
N ARG A 188 9.19 -11.01 -55.49
CA ARG A 188 9.68 -11.40 -54.15
C ARG A 188 11.16 -11.80 -54.14
N ARG A 189 11.65 -12.36 -55.26
CA ARG A 189 13.06 -12.73 -55.45
C ARG A 189 13.97 -11.52 -55.54
N GLN A 190 13.53 -10.43 -56.18
CA GLN A 190 14.28 -9.17 -56.24
C GLN A 190 14.39 -8.52 -54.86
N VAL A 191 13.31 -8.48 -54.08
CA VAL A 191 13.35 -7.98 -52.69
C VAL A 191 14.34 -8.77 -51.84
N PHE A 192 14.35 -10.10 -51.98
CA PHE A 192 15.32 -10.95 -51.28
C PHE A 192 16.76 -10.68 -51.71
N ALA A 193 17.00 -10.49 -53.02
CA ALA A 193 18.33 -10.17 -53.54
C ALA A 193 18.84 -8.82 -53.03
N VAL A 194 17.97 -7.80 -52.97
CA VAL A 194 18.28 -6.48 -52.41
C VAL A 194 18.68 -6.59 -50.94
N ILE A 195 17.91 -7.34 -50.13
CA ILE A 195 18.23 -7.53 -48.71
C ILE A 195 19.52 -8.32 -48.51
N LYS A 196 19.80 -9.30 -49.40
CA LYS A 196 21.06 -10.03 -49.39
C LYS A 196 22.25 -9.12 -49.76
N SER A 197 22.08 -8.23 -50.75
CA SER A 197 23.07 -7.20 -51.11
C SER A 197 23.38 -6.30 -49.92
N ILE A 198 22.33 -5.79 -49.26
CA ILE A 198 22.46 -4.96 -48.05
C ILE A 198 23.24 -5.72 -46.96
N LYS A 199 22.86 -6.97 -46.64
CA LYS A 199 23.57 -7.76 -45.62
C LYS A 199 25.06 -7.97 -45.97
N SER A 200 25.35 -8.25 -47.24
CA SER A 200 26.72 -8.39 -47.73
C SER A 200 27.52 -7.09 -47.60
N LYS A 201 26.90 -5.93 -47.84
CA LYS A 201 27.51 -4.60 -47.65
C LYS A 201 27.88 -4.33 -46.18
N TYR A 202 27.14 -4.92 -45.24
CA TYR A 202 27.38 -4.82 -43.80
C TYR A 202 28.33 -5.88 -43.22
N GLY A 203 28.76 -6.86 -44.02
CA GLY A 203 29.62 -7.95 -43.54
C GLY A 203 28.88 -9.02 -42.72
N TRP A 204 27.57 -9.21 -42.98
CA TRP A 204 26.73 -10.25 -42.37
C TRP A 204 26.53 -11.46 -43.28
#